data_AF-W1YI26-F1
#
_entry.id   AF-W1YI26-F1
#
_cell.length_a   1.000
_cell.length_b   1.000
_cell.length_c   1.000
_cell.angle_alpha   90.00
_cell.angle_beta   90.00
_cell.angle_gamma   90.00
#
_symmetry.space_group_name_H-M   'P 1'
#
loop_
_entity.id
_entity.type
_entity.pdbx_description
1 polymer ?
#
loop_
_entity_poly.entity_id
_entity_poly.type
_entity_poly.pdbx_seq_one_letter_code
_entity_poly.pdbx_strand_id
1 'polypeptide(L)' 'GSAETESKYKKQSGGHGQYGHVKIQVDPLYDGSEFAFVDKIFGGAVPKQYIPAVEKGAKETLDKGLIA' A
#
# COMPACT_ATOMS: atom_id res chain seq x y z
N GLY A 1 1.44 15.83 10.14
CA GLY A 1 2.29 15.84 8.93
C GLY A 1 1.94 14.62 8.15
N SER A 2 1.47 14.79 6.91
CA SER A 2 1.04 13.71 6.02
C SER A 2 2.14 13.41 5.02
N ALA A 3 2.31 12.14 4.63
CA ALA A 3 3.25 11.72 3.61
C ALA A 3 2.52 10.96 2.50
N GLU A 4 2.78 11.33 1.25
CA GLU A 4 2.25 10.63 0.08
C GLU A 4 3.40 9.95 -0.65
N THR A 5 3.20 8.69 -1.05
CA THR A 5 4.18 7.95 -1.84
C THR A 5 3.52 7.13 -2.93
N GLU A 6 4.19 7.04 -4.07
CA GLU A 6 3.79 6.23 -5.20
C GLU A 6 4.79 5.09 -5.36
N SER A 7 4.28 3.85 -5.37
CA SER A 7 5.10 2.65 -5.50
C SER A 7 4.66 1.83 -6.70
N LYS A 8 5.59 1.63 -7.64
CA LYS A 8 5.37 0.87 -8.87
C LYS A 8 6.29 -0.34 -8.92
N TYR A 9 5.69 -1.52 -8.83
CA TYR A 9 6.35 -2.79 -9.07
C TYR A 9 6.09 -3.24 -10.50
N LYS A 10 7.10 -3.17 -11.37
CA LYS A 10 7.00 -3.63 -12.76
C LYS A 10 8.07 -4.65 -13.05
N LYS A 11 7.71 -5.93 -13.00
CA LYS A 11 8.54 -7.07 -13.37
C LYS A 11 7.91 -7.80 -14.55
N GLN A 12 7.75 -7.06 -15.65
CA GLN A 12 7.24 -7.56 -16.92
C GLN A 12 7.98 -6.90 -18.08
N SER A 13 8.52 -7.71 -18.97
CA SER A 13 9.19 -7.31 -20.22
C SER A 13 8.34 -7.63 -21.47
N GLY A 14 7.35 -8.53 -21.34
CA GLY A 14 6.36 -8.93 -22.36
C GLY A 14 5.09 -9.53 -21.72
N GLY A 15 4.13 -10.01 -22.51
CA GLY A 15 2.71 -10.28 -22.14
C GLY A 15 2.39 -11.10 -20.87
N HIS A 16 3.38 -11.72 -20.23
CA HIS A 16 3.26 -12.28 -18.88
C HIS A 16 4.32 -11.70 -17.94
N GLY A 17 3.91 -11.32 -16.73
CA GLY A 17 4.78 -10.80 -15.68
C GLY A 17 3.99 -10.24 -14.51
N GLN A 18 4.69 -9.65 -13.55
CA GLN A 18 4.07 -9.01 -12.38
C GLN A 18 4.03 -7.50 -12.57
N TYR A 19 2.86 -6.91 -12.38
CA TYR A 19 2.66 -5.47 -12.36
C TYR A 19 1.77 -5.08 -11.20
N GLY A 20 2.23 -4.12 -10.42
CA GLY A 20 1.46 -3.48 -9.37
C GLY A 20 1.84 -2.01 -9.32
N HIS A 21 0.85 -1.14 -9.21
CA HIS A 21 1.06 0.28 -9.03
C HIS A 21 0.06 0.77 -8.00
N VAL A 22 0.57 1.31 -6.90
CA VAL A 22 -0.24 1.79 -5.78
C VAL A 22 0.25 3.15 -5.33
N LYS A 23 -0.69 3.99 -4.90
CA LYS A 23 -0.42 5.24 -4.20
C LYS A 23 -0.88 5.07 -2.77
N ILE A 24 -0.03 5.43 -1.82
CA ILE A 24 -0.29 5.30 -0.39
C ILE A 24 -0.10 6.68 0.24
N GLN A 25 -1.09 7.08 1.03
CA GLN A 25 -1.00 8.24 1.89
C GLN A 25 -0.91 7.75 3.33
N VAL A 26 0.08 8.25 4.05
CA VAL A 26 0.34 7.92 5.45
C VAL A 26 0.10 9.17 6.28
N ASP A 27 -0.77 9.03 7.27
CA ASP A 27 -1.12 10.07 8.21
C ASP A 27 -0.87 9.57 9.65
N PRO A 28 -0.38 10.44 10.55
CA PRO A 28 -0.24 10.10 11.96
C PRO A 28 -1.63 9.85 12.56
N LEU A 29 -1.74 8.78 13.33
CA LEU A 29 -2.94 8.46 14.10
C LEU A 29 -2.85 9.13 15.46
N TYR A 30 -3.88 9.91 15.80
CA TYR A 30 -3.93 10.67 17.06
C TYR A 30 -4.74 9.96 18.15
N ASP A 31 -5.42 8.86 17.81
CA ASP A 31 -6.41 8.18 18.67
C ASP A 31 -5.80 6.99 19.46
N GLY A 32 -4.47 6.89 19.53
CA GLY A 32 -3.79 5.74 20.16
C GLY A 32 -3.88 4.43 19.36
N SER A 33 -4.41 4.47 18.14
CA SER A 33 -4.44 3.34 17.21
C SER A 33 -3.06 3.09 16.61
N GLU A 34 -2.63 1.82 16.59
CA GLU A 34 -1.32 1.44 16.05
C GLU A 34 -1.30 1.34 14.52
N PHE A 35 -2.44 1.05 13.90
CA PHE A 35 -2.58 0.94 12.44
C PHE A 35 -4.02 1.17 12.00
N ALA A 36 -4.21 1.93 10.93
CA ALA A 36 -5.48 2.08 10.24
C ALA A 36 -5.24 2.03 8.73
N PHE A 37 -5.99 1.18 8.03
CA PHE A 37 -5.97 1.08 6.58
C PHE A 37 -7.30 1.59 6.04
N VAL A 38 -7.25 2.57 5.13
CA VAL A 38 -8.44 3.17 4.51
C VAL A 38 -8.30 3.06 3.01
N ASP A 39 -9.23 2.36 2.36
CA ASP A 39 -9.27 2.30 0.90
C ASP A 39 -9.95 3.57 0.35
N LYS A 40 -9.17 4.40 -0.36
CA LYS A 40 -9.67 5.55 -1.14
C LYS A 40 -9.56 5.31 -2.65
N ILE A 41 -9.82 4.07 -3.07
CA ILE A 41 -9.63 3.65 -4.46
C ILE A 41 -10.82 4.12 -5.31
N PHE A 42 -10.57 5.00 -6.27
CA PHE A 42 -11.58 5.48 -7.21
C PHE A 42 -11.62 4.64 -8.49
N GLY A 43 -12.82 4.46 -9.06
CA GLY A 43 -13.01 3.88 -10.40
C GLY A 43 -12.52 2.44 -10.59
N GLY A 44 -12.22 1.71 -9.51
CA GLY A 44 -11.65 0.36 -9.61
C GLY A 44 -10.19 0.34 -10.09
N ALA A 45 -9.45 1.44 -9.91
CA ALA A 45 -8.04 1.54 -10.31
C ALA A 45 -7.15 0.44 -9.72
N VAL A 46 -7.53 -0.10 -8.56
CA VAL A 46 -6.96 -1.31 -7.98
C VAL A 46 -8.09 -2.33 -7.79
N PRO A 47 -7.98 -3.55 -8.35
CA PRO A 47 -8.96 -4.60 -8.13
C PRO A 47 -9.09 -4.96 -6.64
N LYS A 48 -10.32 -5.07 -6.14
CA LYS A 48 -10.59 -5.31 -4.71
C LYS A 48 -9.92 -6.55 -4.14
N GLN A 49 -9.68 -7.56 -4.97
CA GLN A 49 -8.97 -8.79 -4.60
C GLN A 49 -7.51 -8.56 -4.16
N TYR A 50 -6.87 -7.47 -4.61
CA TYR A 50 -5.48 -7.15 -4.27
C TYR A 50 -5.35 -6.20 -3.07
N ILE A 51 -6.43 -5.53 -2.67
CA ILE A 51 -6.46 -4.67 -1.48
C ILE A 51 -5.97 -5.38 -0.21
N PRO A 52 -6.45 -6.60 0.14
CA PRO A 52 -5.99 -7.28 1.35
C PRO A 52 -4.50 -7.64 1.29
N ALA A 53 -3.94 -7.87 0.10
CA ALA A 53 -2.51 -8.11 -0.06
C ALA A 53 -1.68 -6.84 0.21
N VAL A 54 -2.19 -5.67 -0.19
CA VAL A 54 -1.56 -4.36 0.08
C VAL A 54 -1.64 -4.03 1.57
N GLU A 55 -2.80 -4.20 2.19
CA GLU A 55 -2.98 -3.98 3.64
C GLU A 55 -2.03 -4.86 4.46
N LYS A 56 -1.96 -6.15 4.13
CA LYS A 56 -1.06 -7.08 4.80
C LYS A 56 0.40 -6.64 4.66
N GLY A 57 0.83 -6.26 3.46
CA GLY A 57 2.20 -5.78 3.24
C GLY A 57 2.53 -4.50 4.01
N ALA A 58 1.57 -3.57 4.13
CA ALA A 58 1.73 -2.36 4.93
C ALA A 58 1.85 -2.70 6.44
N LYS A 59 0.98 -3.57 6.94
CA LYS A 59 1.02 -4.03 8.34
C LYS A 59 2.30 -4.78 8.69
N GLU A 60 2.73 -5.71 7.83
CA GLU A 60 3.99 -6.44 8.00
C GLU A 60 5.20 -5.49 7.98
N THR A 61 5.18 -4.45 7.14
CA THR A 61 6.25 -3.45 7.09
C THR A 61 6.31 -2.59 8.36
N LEU A 62 5.14 -2.22 8.89
CA LEU A 62 5.04 -1.50 10.17
C LEU A 62 5.54 -2.34 11.35
N ASP A 63 5.11 -3.60 11.42
CA ASP A 63 5.51 -4.54 12.48
C ASP A 63 7.02 -4.83 12.46
N LYS A 64 7.59 -5.01 11.27
CA LYS A 64 9.03 -5.25 11.09
C LYS A 64 9.88 -4.02 11.42
N GLY A 65 9.27 -2.83 11.37
CA GLY A 65 9.94 -1.54 11.50
C GLY A 65 10.90 -1.26 10.35
N LEU A 66 11.19 0.03 10.12
CA LEU A 66 12.40 0.43 9.38
C LEU A 66 13.60 0.25 10.32
N ILE A 67 14.04 -1.00 10.53
CA ILE A 67 15.36 -1.23 11.10
C ILE A 67 16.36 -0.95 9.98
N ALA A 68 16.94 0.25 10.02
CA ALA A 68 18.22 0.56 9.41
C ALA A 68 19.29 0.58 10.52
#